data_AF-A0A382Q8V8-F1
#
_entry.id   AF-A0A382Q8V8-F1
#
_cell.length_a   1.000
_cell.length_b   1.000
_cell.length_c   1.000
_cell.angle_alpha   90.00
_cell.angle_beta   90.00
_cell.angle_gamma   90.00
#
_symmetry.space_group_name_H-M   'P 1'
#
loop_
_entity.id
_entity.type
_entity.pdbx_description
1 polymer ?
#
loop_
_entity_poly.entity_id
_entity_poly.type
_entity_poly.pdbx_seq_one_letter_code
_entity_poly.pdbx_strand_id
1 'polypeptide(L)'
;VTPYQTIIRRFAVILLTGLLLESCAVQEQGRTNGEVAEELDQTISVTTLNQAEVYQGRPSDDRQRLIADLLFDGLQALDADRLLTPIDDNAHAHFKRVLAYDPDNEIARQGLIDIVARYVELALEASRQGLFPDAELLLDRAQFVDKDHPAIAQARIYLQEEMNSGDLFFNLDGREFARRSEAAQERLSDIARQ
;
A
#
# COMPACT_ATOMS: atom_id res chain seq x y z
N VAL A 1 44.58 8.49 14.62
CA VAL A 1 45.11 7.17 15.02
C VAL A 1 44.66 6.16 13.97
N THR A 2 45.64 5.82 13.14
CA THR A 2 45.79 4.85 12.02
C THR A 2 44.65 3.94 11.54
N PRO A 3 44.31 3.98 10.22
CA PRO A 3 43.66 2.91 9.47
C PRO A 3 44.72 1.97 8.88
N TYR A 4 45.02 0.84 9.54
CA TYR A 4 46.09 -0.08 9.10
C TYR A 4 45.76 -1.58 9.30
N GLN A 5 44.51 -1.94 9.59
CA GLN A 5 44.14 -3.33 9.89
C GLN A 5 43.36 -4.08 8.79
N THR A 6 43.03 -3.43 7.66
CA THR A 6 42.18 -4.07 6.64
C THR A 6 42.95 -4.60 5.41
N ILE A 7 44.27 -4.40 5.34
CA ILE A 7 45.06 -4.71 4.11
C ILE A 7 45.99 -5.93 4.25
N ILE A 8 46.35 -6.36 5.48
CA ILE A 8 47.35 -7.44 5.67
C ILE A 8 46.72 -8.84 5.68
N ARG A 9 45.40 -8.96 5.88
CA ARG A 9 44.71 -10.26 5.93
C ARG A 9 44.30 -10.81 4.56
N ARG A 10 44.42 -9.99 3.50
CA ARG A 10 44.07 -10.34 2.11
C ARG A 10 45.24 -10.83 1.25
N PHE A 11 46.47 -10.80 1.73
CA PHE A 11 47.66 -11.20 0.95
C PHE A 11 48.44 -12.41 1.51
N ALA A 12 48.11 -12.91 2.71
CA ALA A 12 48.83 -14.02 3.36
C ALA A 12 48.12 -15.39 3.28
N VAL A 13 46.97 -15.49 2.60
CA VAL A 13 46.29 -16.79 2.36
C VAL A 13 46.49 -17.28 0.92
N ILE A 14 47.08 -16.43 0.05
CA ILE A 14 47.32 -16.74 -1.37
C ILE A 14 48.72 -17.36 -1.60
N LEU A 15 49.55 -17.51 -0.55
CA LEU A 15 50.93 -17.97 -0.65
C LEU A 15 51.28 -18.93 0.50
N LEU A 16 50.52 -20.01 0.67
CA LEU A 16 50.97 -21.19 1.40
C LEU A 16 50.33 -22.44 0.77
N THR A 17 51.15 -23.17 0.01
CA THR A 17 51.10 -24.64 -0.16
C THR A 17 49.78 -25.20 -0.74
N GLY A 18 49.65 -25.53 -2.04
CA GLY A 18 50.67 -26.11 -2.92
C GLY A 18 51.12 -27.47 -2.36
N LEU A 19 50.72 -28.55 -3.05
CA LEU A 19 50.83 -29.98 -2.67
C LEU A 19 49.78 -30.38 -1.62
N LEU A 20 48.77 -31.19 -1.94
CA LEU A 20 48.90 -32.61 -2.30
C LEU A 20 47.87 -33.01 -3.38
N LEU A 21 48.36 -33.41 -4.56
CA LEU A 21 47.59 -34.29 -5.44
C LEU A 21 47.58 -35.67 -4.78
N GLU A 22 46.43 -36.13 -4.30
CA GLU A 22 46.26 -37.56 -4.03
C GLU A 22 46.18 -38.29 -5.37
N SER A 23 47.29 -38.92 -5.70
CA SER A 23 47.44 -39.93 -6.73
C SER A 23 46.43 -41.06 -6.50
N CYS A 24 45.41 -41.19 -7.35
CA CYS A 24 44.66 -42.43 -7.46
C CYS A 24 45.58 -43.52 -8.03
N ALA A 25 46.16 -44.34 -7.16
CA ALA A 25 46.76 -45.60 -7.58
C ALA A 25 45.63 -46.54 -8.04
N VAL A 26 45.61 -46.85 -9.34
CA VAL A 26 44.78 -47.92 -9.91
C VAL A 26 45.35 -49.25 -9.47
N GLN A 27 44.56 -50.02 -8.72
CA GLN A 27 44.88 -51.37 -8.29
C GLN A 27 44.49 -52.36 -9.40
N GLU A 28 45.47 -52.87 -10.14
CA GLU A 28 45.26 -54.01 -11.04
C GLU A 28 44.99 -55.27 -10.20
N GLN A 29 43.71 -55.58 -10.05
CA GLN A 29 43.27 -56.84 -9.48
C GLN A 29 43.18 -57.86 -10.62
N GLY A 30 44.20 -58.72 -10.70
CA GLY A 30 44.27 -59.83 -11.64
C GLY A 30 42.99 -60.67 -11.57
N ARG A 31 42.18 -60.60 -12.64
CA ARG A 31 41.09 -61.53 -12.86
C ARG A 31 41.67 -62.78 -13.51
N THR A 32 41.68 -63.85 -12.73
CA THR A 32 41.83 -65.22 -13.21
C THR A 32 40.76 -65.50 -14.27
N ASN A 33 41.20 -66.04 -15.39
CA ASN A 33 40.37 -66.56 -16.48
C ASN A 33 39.25 -67.45 -15.94
N GLY A 34 38.03 -67.12 -16.32
CA GLY A 34 36.80 -67.84 -16.01
C GLY A 34 35.79 -67.51 -17.10
N GLU A 35 35.97 -68.18 -18.21
CA GLU A 35 35.20 -68.16 -19.44
C GLU A 35 33.76 -68.65 -19.19
N VAL A 36 32.76 -67.80 -19.40
CA VAL A 36 31.47 -68.14 -20.03
C VAL A 36 30.97 -66.88 -20.73
N ALA A 37 30.81 -66.97 -22.05
CA ALA A 37 30.21 -65.94 -22.88
C ALA A 37 28.70 -65.86 -22.62
N GLU A 38 28.20 -64.68 -22.27
CA GLU A 38 26.80 -64.30 -22.44
C GLU A 38 26.75 -63.03 -23.29
N GLU A 39 25.94 -63.10 -24.36
CA GLU A 39 25.67 -62.03 -25.31
C GLU A 39 25.25 -60.74 -24.59
N LEU A 40 26.02 -59.66 -24.81
CA LEU A 40 25.58 -58.31 -24.50
C LEU A 40 25.07 -57.67 -25.78
N ASP A 41 23.75 -57.74 -25.98
CA ASP A 41 23.00 -56.85 -26.86
C ASP A 41 23.19 -55.42 -26.36
N GLN A 42 24.20 -54.72 -26.89
CA GLN A 42 24.49 -53.33 -26.54
C GLN A 42 23.51 -52.39 -27.25
N THR A 43 22.26 -52.40 -26.79
CA THR A 43 21.32 -51.34 -27.06
C THR A 43 21.74 -50.10 -26.26
N ILE A 44 22.14 -49.05 -26.98
CA ILE A 44 22.48 -47.74 -26.42
C ILE A 44 21.26 -47.24 -25.65
N SER A 45 21.30 -47.30 -24.32
CA SER A 45 20.26 -46.77 -23.45
C SER A 45 20.43 -45.27 -23.32
N VAL A 46 19.78 -44.52 -24.21
CA VAL A 46 19.63 -43.07 -24.06
C VAL A 46 18.69 -42.83 -22.87
N THR A 47 19.26 -42.52 -21.70
CA THR A 47 18.47 -42.00 -20.58
C THR A 47 18.06 -40.57 -20.93
N THR A 48 16.85 -40.41 -21.46
CA THR A 48 16.22 -39.09 -21.55
C THR A 48 16.04 -38.55 -20.14
N LEU A 49 16.69 -37.42 -19.83
CA LEU A 49 16.34 -36.65 -18.63
C LEU A 49 14.85 -36.31 -18.71
N ASN A 50 14.13 -36.65 -17.65
CA ASN A 50 12.72 -36.31 -17.47
C ASN A 50 12.56 -34.82 -17.76
N GLN A 51 11.52 -34.42 -18.49
CA GLN A 51 11.26 -33.00 -18.78
C GLN A 51 11.27 -32.19 -17.49
N ALA A 52 11.95 -31.03 -17.51
CA ALA A 52 11.90 -30.09 -16.41
C ALA A 52 10.44 -29.75 -16.11
N GLU A 53 9.94 -30.13 -14.94
CA GLU A 53 8.60 -29.75 -14.50
C GLU A 53 8.60 -28.23 -14.27
N VAL A 54 7.78 -27.51 -15.04
CA VAL A 54 7.51 -26.11 -14.77
C VAL A 54 6.66 -26.05 -13.51
N TYR A 55 7.27 -25.72 -12.37
CA TYR A 55 6.54 -25.45 -11.14
C TYR A 55 5.78 -24.13 -11.30
N GLN A 56 4.58 -24.19 -11.88
CA GLN A 56 3.61 -23.12 -11.78
C GLN A 56 3.20 -23.05 -10.31
N GLY A 57 3.36 -21.89 -9.66
CA GLY A 57 2.91 -21.69 -8.29
C GLY A 57 1.46 -22.17 -8.13
N ARG A 58 1.09 -22.71 -6.97
CA ARG A 58 -0.30 -23.13 -6.75
C ARG A 58 -1.20 -21.91 -7.00
N PRO A 59 -2.29 -22.02 -7.79
CA PRO A 59 -3.16 -20.89 -8.10
C PRO A 59 -3.72 -20.13 -6.89
N SER A 60 -3.72 -20.75 -5.70
CA SER A 60 -3.97 -20.09 -4.42
C SER A 60 -2.92 -19.03 -4.13
N ASP A 61 -1.65 -19.40 -4.13
CA ASP A 61 -0.55 -18.59 -3.63
C ASP A 61 -0.39 -17.30 -4.45
N ASP A 62 -0.64 -17.37 -5.77
CA ASP A 62 -0.63 -16.21 -6.64
C ASP A 62 -1.81 -15.26 -6.37
N ARG A 63 -2.99 -15.80 -6.04
CA ARG A 63 -4.14 -14.99 -5.60
C ARG A 63 -3.87 -14.31 -4.26
N GLN A 64 -3.29 -15.02 -3.30
CA GLN A 64 -2.97 -14.44 -1.99
C GLN A 64 -1.94 -13.31 -2.11
N ARG A 65 -0.93 -13.45 -2.97
CA ARG A 65 0.02 -12.36 -3.26
C ARG A 65 -0.67 -11.16 -3.90
N LEU A 66 -1.52 -11.38 -4.90
CA LEU A 66 -2.29 -10.31 -5.54
C LEU A 66 -3.17 -9.55 -4.53
N ILE A 67 -3.85 -10.25 -3.62
CA ILE A 67 -4.65 -9.62 -2.56
C ILE A 67 -3.76 -8.76 -1.66
N ALA A 68 -2.59 -9.27 -1.25
CA ALA A 68 -1.66 -8.52 -0.42
C ALA A 68 -1.16 -7.25 -1.10
N ASP A 69 -0.81 -7.33 -2.39
CA ASP A 69 -0.38 -6.17 -3.18
C ASP A 69 -1.51 -5.13 -3.30
N LEU A 70 -2.73 -5.56 -3.63
CA LEU A 70 -3.88 -4.66 -3.70
C LEU A 70 -4.21 -3.99 -2.36
N LEU A 71 -4.10 -4.72 -1.25
CA LEU A 71 -4.28 -4.15 0.09
C LEU A 71 -3.22 -3.09 0.39
N PHE A 72 -1.95 -3.37 0.06
CA PHE A 72 -0.86 -2.42 0.24
C PHE A 72 -1.07 -1.14 -0.58
N ASP A 73 -1.45 -1.26 -1.85
CA ASP A 73 -1.76 -0.12 -2.71
C ASP A 73 -2.97 0.67 -2.19
N GLY A 74 -4.01 -0.02 -1.73
CA GLY A 74 -5.20 0.61 -1.15
C GLY A 74 -4.90 1.43 0.10
N LEU A 75 -4.08 0.89 1.00
CA LEU A 75 -3.65 1.58 2.21
C LEU A 75 -2.75 2.79 1.88
N GLN A 76 -1.83 2.67 0.92
CA GLN A 76 -1.02 3.81 0.48
C GLN A 76 -1.87 4.90 -0.19
N ALA A 77 -2.86 4.53 -0.99
CA ALA A 77 -3.77 5.48 -1.61
C ALA A 77 -4.63 6.20 -0.55
N LEU A 78 -5.06 5.50 0.51
CA LEU A 78 -5.79 6.08 1.63
C LEU A 78 -4.93 7.12 2.39
N ASP A 79 -3.70 6.75 2.74
CA ASP A 79 -2.74 7.65 3.42
C ASP A 79 -2.41 8.90 2.59
N ALA A 80 -2.43 8.76 1.26
CA ALA A 80 -2.20 9.85 0.32
C ALA A 80 -3.46 10.62 -0.09
N ASP A 81 -4.61 10.41 0.57
CA ASP A 81 -5.91 11.02 0.23
C ASP A 81 -6.39 10.76 -1.22
N ARG A 82 -5.86 9.75 -1.89
CA ARG A 82 -6.37 9.26 -3.18
C ARG A 82 -7.57 8.34 -2.92
N LEU A 83 -8.66 8.91 -2.42
CA LEU A 83 -9.80 8.17 -1.90
C LEU A 83 -10.69 7.57 -3.00
N LEU A 84 -11.17 8.41 -3.93
CA LEU A 84 -11.98 8.04 -5.10
C LEU A 84 -11.37 8.44 -6.44
N THR A 85 -10.25 9.17 -6.40
CA THR A 85 -9.56 9.73 -7.57
C THR A 85 -8.06 9.54 -7.42
N PRO A 86 -7.30 9.33 -8.52
CA PRO A 86 -7.74 9.15 -9.91
C PRO A 86 -8.51 7.84 -10.14
N ILE A 87 -9.13 7.69 -11.31
CA ILE A 87 -9.81 6.45 -11.69
C ILE A 87 -8.78 5.30 -11.68
N ASP A 88 -9.18 4.15 -11.14
CA ASP A 88 -8.42 2.89 -11.08
C ASP A 88 -7.12 2.87 -10.25
N ASP A 89 -6.67 4.00 -9.72
CA ASP A 89 -5.55 4.16 -8.76
C ASP A 89 -6.01 5.01 -7.57
N ASN A 90 -6.97 4.47 -6.81
CA ASN A 90 -7.50 5.06 -5.59
C ASN A 90 -7.86 3.98 -4.56
N ALA A 91 -7.90 4.37 -3.29
CA ALA A 91 -8.09 3.47 -2.15
C ALA A 91 -9.37 2.64 -2.31
N HIS A 92 -10.49 3.28 -2.68
CA HIS A 92 -11.75 2.59 -2.89
C HIS A 92 -11.64 1.51 -3.98
N ALA A 93 -11.04 1.81 -5.13
CA ALA A 93 -10.86 0.87 -6.22
C ALA A 93 -10.05 -0.36 -5.79
N HIS A 94 -8.95 -0.16 -5.07
CA HIS A 94 -8.13 -1.25 -4.55
C HIS A 94 -8.90 -2.14 -3.56
N PHE A 95 -9.57 -1.55 -2.55
CA PHE A 95 -10.35 -2.32 -1.59
C PHE A 95 -11.52 -3.05 -2.23
N LYS A 96 -12.23 -2.44 -3.20
CA LYS A 96 -13.30 -3.10 -3.95
C LYS A 96 -12.78 -4.29 -4.77
N ARG A 97 -11.58 -4.20 -5.34
CA ARG A 97 -10.94 -5.34 -6.04
C ARG A 97 -10.58 -6.45 -5.07
N VAL A 98 -10.04 -6.13 -3.89
CA VAL A 98 -9.79 -7.14 -2.83
C VAL A 98 -11.08 -7.88 -2.47
N LEU A 99 -12.17 -7.15 -2.22
CA LEU A 99 -13.47 -7.74 -1.87
C LEU A 99 -14.10 -8.57 -3.00
N ALA A 100 -13.71 -8.34 -4.26
CA ALA A 100 -14.11 -9.19 -5.38
C ALA A 100 -13.39 -10.55 -5.37
N TYR A 101 -12.17 -10.62 -4.83
CA TYR A 101 -11.42 -11.87 -4.67
C TYR A 101 -11.68 -12.58 -3.35
N ASP A 102 -11.87 -11.81 -2.28
CA ASP A 102 -12.07 -12.25 -0.90
C ASP A 102 -13.14 -11.37 -0.22
N PRO A 103 -14.43 -11.75 -0.31
CA PRO A 103 -15.53 -10.96 0.24
C PRO A 103 -15.49 -10.76 1.75
N ASP A 104 -14.79 -11.62 2.49
CA ASP A 104 -14.71 -11.58 3.95
C ASP A 104 -13.45 -10.88 4.45
N ASN A 105 -12.68 -10.26 3.55
CA ASN A 105 -11.45 -9.55 3.88
C ASN A 105 -11.71 -8.34 4.80
N GLU A 106 -11.39 -8.48 6.08
CA GLU A 106 -11.64 -7.47 7.11
C GLU A 106 -10.86 -6.17 6.85
N ILE A 107 -9.62 -6.26 6.34
CA ILE A 107 -8.78 -5.09 6.06
C ILE A 107 -9.41 -4.23 4.97
N ALA A 108 -9.89 -4.85 3.88
CA ALA A 108 -10.56 -4.11 2.81
C ALA A 108 -11.90 -3.51 3.25
N ARG A 109 -12.68 -4.22 4.10
CA ARG A 109 -13.92 -3.67 4.68
C ARG A 109 -13.64 -2.48 5.58
N GLN A 110 -12.63 -2.58 6.44
CA GLN A 110 -12.20 -1.46 7.29
C GLN A 110 -11.70 -0.29 6.44
N GLY A 111 -10.92 -0.55 5.39
CA GLY A 111 -10.44 0.50 4.48
C GLY A 111 -11.58 1.31 3.83
N LEU A 112 -12.71 0.68 3.49
CA LEU A 112 -13.89 1.41 3.00
C LEU A 112 -14.52 2.31 4.09
N ILE A 113 -14.58 1.83 5.33
CA ILE A 113 -15.05 2.62 6.49
C ILE A 113 -14.11 3.81 6.74
N ASP A 114 -12.80 3.60 6.64
CA ASP A 114 -11.80 4.64 6.85
C ASP A 114 -11.87 5.72 5.77
N ILE A 115 -12.18 5.37 4.52
CA ILE A 115 -12.45 6.35 3.45
C ILE A 115 -13.65 7.24 3.82
N VAL A 116 -14.73 6.66 4.33
CA VAL A 116 -15.92 7.43 4.77
C VAL A 116 -15.55 8.36 5.92
N ALA A 117 -14.84 7.85 6.92
CA ALA A 117 -14.37 8.64 8.06
C ALA A 117 -13.50 9.82 7.60
N ARG A 118 -12.59 9.59 6.65
CA ARG A 118 -11.73 10.62 6.09
C ARG A 118 -12.51 11.70 5.34
N TYR A 119 -13.46 11.33 4.50
CA TYR A 119 -14.31 12.32 3.83
C TYR A 119 -15.15 13.15 4.82
N VAL A 120 -15.68 12.51 5.88
CA VAL A 120 -16.40 13.22 6.94
C VAL A 120 -15.50 14.21 7.66
N GLU A 121 -14.27 13.82 8.01
CA GLU A 121 -13.29 14.73 8.64
C GLU A 121 -13.03 15.95 7.76
N LEU A 122 -12.75 15.74 6.47
CA LEU A 122 -12.50 16.80 5.50
C LEU A 122 -13.72 17.72 5.34
N ALA A 123 -14.94 17.15 5.34
CA ALA A 123 -16.17 17.93 5.24
C ALA A 123 -16.41 18.82 6.47
N LEU A 124 -16.15 18.30 7.67
CA LEU A 124 -16.26 19.08 8.90
C LEU A 124 -15.24 20.22 8.94
N GLU A 125 -14.03 20.00 8.43
CA GLU A 125 -13.02 21.06 8.28
C GLU A 125 -13.46 22.13 7.28
N ALA A 126 -13.93 21.73 6.09
CA ALA A 126 -14.47 22.65 5.10
C ALA A 126 -15.66 23.46 5.65
N SER A 127 -16.52 22.82 6.45
CA SER A 127 -17.64 23.47 7.14
C SER A 127 -17.16 24.61 8.05
N ARG A 128 -16.19 24.35 8.94
CA ARG A 128 -15.62 25.37 9.85
C ARG A 128 -14.95 26.52 9.10
N GLN A 129 -14.44 26.26 7.90
CA GLN A 129 -13.84 27.28 7.05
C GLN A 129 -14.87 28.07 6.22
N GLY A 130 -16.17 27.76 6.35
CA GLY A 130 -17.24 28.36 5.55
C GLY A 130 -17.27 27.88 4.10
N LEU A 131 -16.50 26.85 3.73
CA LEU A 131 -16.47 26.24 2.41
C LEU A 131 -17.63 25.24 2.25
N PHE A 132 -18.86 25.71 2.44
CA PHE A 132 -20.04 24.85 2.50
C PHE A 132 -20.27 24.00 1.23
N PRO A 133 -20.09 24.52 -0.01
CA PRO A 133 -20.23 23.68 -1.20
C PRO A 133 -19.21 22.54 -1.26
N ASP A 134 -17.98 22.78 -0.78
CA ASP A 134 -16.94 21.75 -0.74
C ASP A 134 -17.24 20.71 0.34
N ALA A 135 -17.73 21.14 1.51
CA ALA A 135 -18.17 20.24 2.57
C ALA A 135 -19.27 19.28 2.09
N GLU A 136 -20.28 19.81 1.40
CA GLU A 136 -21.38 19.01 0.83
C GLU A 136 -20.87 18.01 -0.20
N LEU A 137 -19.99 18.43 -1.11
CA LEU A 137 -19.37 17.54 -2.10
C LEU A 137 -18.57 16.40 -1.45
N LEU A 138 -17.86 16.69 -0.35
CA LEU A 138 -17.11 15.68 0.40
C LEU A 138 -18.07 14.66 1.06
N LEU A 139 -19.20 15.11 1.60
CA LEU A 139 -20.22 14.21 2.17
C LEU A 139 -20.92 13.37 1.11
N ASP A 140 -21.14 13.91 -0.09
CA ASP A 140 -21.66 13.14 -1.23
C ASP A 140 -20.69 12.03 -1.65
N ARG A 141 -19.38 12.30 -1.60
CA ARG A 141 -18.34 11.28 -1.86
C ARG A 141 -18.29 10.22 -0.78
N ALA A 142 -18.43 10.60 0.49
CA ALA A 142 -18.57 9.64 1.59
C ALA A 142 -19.79 8.72 1.36
N GLN A 143 -20.92 9.31 0.96
CA GLN A 143 -22.17 8.61 0.69
C GLN A 143 -22.10 7.70 -0.53
N PHE A 144 -21.25 8.02 -1.51
CA PHE A 144 -20.97 7.10 -2.62
C PHE A 144 -20.28 5.81 -2.16
N VAL A 145 -19.41 5.90 -1.14
CA VAL A 145 -18.69 4.74 -0.59
C VAL A 145 -19.58 3.89 0.29
N ASP A 146 -20.25 4.52 1.25
CA ASP A 146 -21.26 3.90 2.11
C ASP A 146 -22.45 4.83 2.25
N LYS A 147 -23.55 4.44 1.61
CA LYS A 147 -24.77 5.24 1.49
C LYS A 147 -25.41 5.56 2.84
N ASP A 148 -25.34 4.63 3.79
CA ASP A 148 -26.15 4.65 5.01
C ASP A 148 -25.27 4.82 6.27
N HIS A 149 -24.00 5.20 6.11
CA HIS A 149 -23.09 5.36 7.23
C HIS A 149 -23.53 6.50 8.17
N PRO A 150 -23.73 6.24 9.47
CA PRO A 150 -24.36 7.21 10.40
C PRO A 150 -23.55 8.50 10.57
N ALA A 151 -22.22 8.44 10.46
CA ALA A 151 -21.37 9.63 10.56
C ALA A 151 -21.66 10.68 9.47
N ILE A 152 -22.13 10.25 8.30
CA ILE A 152 -22.48 11.17 7.19
C ILE A 152 -23.70 12.00 7.58
N ALA A 153 -24.75 11.36 8.09
CA ALA A 153 -25.95 12.06 8.55
C ALA A 153 -25.62 13.05 9.66
N GLN A 154 -24.77 12.66 10.62
CA GLN A 154 -24.34 13.54 11.70
C GLN A 154 -23.54 14.75 11.20
N ALA A 155 -22.64 14.54 10.23
CA ALA A 155 -21.87 15.62 9.63
C ALA A 155 -22.73 16.60 8.83
N ARG A 156 -23.77 16.13 8.14
CA ARG A 156 -24.75 17.01 7.47
C ARG A 156 -25.52 17.89 8.46
N ILE A 157 -25.86 17.36 9.64
CA ILE A 157 -26.48 18.15 10.71
C ILE A 157 -25.52 19.27 11.15
N TYR A 158 -24.27 18.92 11.45
CA TYR A 158 -23.24 19.91 11.83
C TYR A 158 -23.06 20.99 10.75
N LEU A 159 -22.94 20.58 9.48
CA LEU A 159 -22.82 21.52 8.36
C LEU A 159 -24.01 22.48 8.31
N GLN A 160 -25.23 21.97 8.50
CA GLN A 160 -26.42 22.81 8.49
C GLN A 160 -26.49 23.78 9.68
N GLU A 161 -26.00 23.37 10.85
CA GLU A 161 -25.87 24.24 12.02
C GLU A 161 -24.85 25.35 11.76
N GLU A 162 -23.68 25.01 11.21
CA GLU A 162 -22.64 25.97 10.84
C GLU A 162 -23.08 26.94 9.74
N MET A 163 -23.89 26.49 8.78
CA MET A 163 -24.50 27.38 7.78
C MET A 163 -25.48 28.39 8.41
N ASN A 164 -26.09 28.02 9.53
CA ASN A 164 -27.13 28.81 10.21
C ASN A 164 -26.58 29.65 11.38
N SER A 165 -25.35 29.40 11.83
CA SER A 165 -24.73 30.12 12.95
C SER A 165 -24.58 31.61 12.66
N GLY A 166 -24.28 31.96 11.40
CA GLY A 166 -24.10 33.33 10.95
C GLY A 166 -22.87 34.04 11.55
N ASP A 167 -21.98 33.30 12.20
CA ASP A 167 -20.75 33.77 12.86
C ASP A 167 -19.52 33.73 11.94
N LEU A 168 -19.57 32.95 10.86
CA LEU A 168 -18.47 32.87 9.88
C LEU A 168 -18.46 34.03 8.88
N PHE A 169 -19.61 34.65 8.60
CA PHE A 169 -19.75 35.64 7.53
C PHE A 169 -20.33 36.96 8.05
N PHE A 170 -19.48 37.99 8.10
CA PHE A 170 -19.87 39.34 8.50
C PHE A 170 -19.99 40.28 7.30
N ASN A 171 -21.17 40.88 7.11
CA ASN A 171 -21.35 41.96 6.14
C ASN A 171 -20.89 43.29 6.72
N LEU A 172 -19.85 43.89 6.14
CA LEU A 172 -19.23 45.13 6.58
C LEU A 172 -19.37 46.20 5.47
N ASP A 173 -20.11 47.31 5.71
CA ASP A 173 -20.20 48.42 4.74
C ASP A 173 -18.90 49.23 4.74
N GLY A 174 -18.08 49.06 3.71
CA GLY A 174 -16.79 49.73 3.58
C GLY A 174 -16.81 51.25 3.76
N ARG A 175 -17.93 51.94 3.45
CA ARG A 175 -18.04 53.39 3.67
C ARG A 175 -18.08 53.74 5.15
N GLU A 176 -18.77 52.93 5.95
CA GLU A 176 -18.88 53.06 7.42
C GLU A 176 -17.51 52.87 8.09
N PHE A 177 -16.75 51.86 7.63
CA PHE A 177 -15.42 51.56 8.14
C PHE A 177 -14.38 52.61 7.72
N ALA A 178 -14.43 53.10 6.48
CA ALA A 178 -13.53 54.14 5.99
C ALA A 178 -13.69 55.45 6.79
N ARG A 179 -14.93 55.81 7.14
CA ARG A 179 -15.24 57.00 7.95
C ARG A 179 -15.17 56.76 9.46
N ARG A 180 -14.81 55.53 9.90
CA ARG A 180 -14.75 55.10 11.31
C ARG A 180 -16.02 55.48 12.09
N SER A 181 -17.18 55.26 11.49
CA SER A 181 -18.46 55.66 12.08
C SER A 181 -18.72 54.93 13.40
N GLU A 182 -19.60 55.51 14.22
CA GLU A 182 -20.10 54.85 15.43
C GLU A 182 -20.74 53.50 15.11
N ALA A 183 -21.52 53.42 14.03
CA ALA A 183 -22.11 52.16 13.55
C ALA A 183 -21.05 51.09 13.20
N ALA A 184 -19.92 51.48 12.60
CA ALA A 184 -18.81 50.56 12.33
C ALA A 184 -18.14 50.07 13.62
N GLN A 185 -17.98 50.95 14.62
CA GLN A 185 -17.41 50.58 15.92
C GLN A 185 -18.33 49.64 16.71
N GLU A 186 -19.63 49.93 16.73
CA GLU A 186 -20.66 49.09 17.35
C GLU A 186 -20.67 47.71 16.70
N ARG A 187 -20.67 47.65 15.35
CA ARG A 187 -20.64 46.37 14.62
C ARG A 187 -19.41 45.53 14.96
N LEU A 188 -18.21 46.12 15.06
CA LEU A 188 -17.01 45.39 15.47
C LEU A 188 -17.08 44.95 16.94
N SER A 189 -17.64 45.76 17.82
CA SER A 189 -17.83 45.37 19.22
C SER A 189 -18.80 44.21 19.36
N ASP A 190 -19.83 44.14 18.52
CA ASP A 190 -20.78 43.02 18.52
C ASP A 190 -20.11 41.74 18.01
N ILE A 191 -19.32 41.84 16.93
CA ILE A 191 -18.52 40.71 16.41
C ILE A 191 -17.53 40.22 17.46
N ALA A 192 -16.85 41.13 18.17
CA ALA A 192 -15.85 40.77 19.18
C ALA A 192 -16.43 40.14 20.46
N ARG A 193 -17.76 40.19 20.66
CA ARG A 193 -18.46 39.59 21.81
C ARG A 193 -19.07 38.23 21.52
N GLN A 194 -19.17 37.86 20.25
CA GLN A 194 -19.59 36.53 19.81
C GLN A 194 -18.44 35.55 20.06
#